data_AF-A0A832UP15-F1
#
_entry.id   AF-A0A832UP15-F1
#
_cell.length_a   1.000
_cell.length_b   1.000
_cell.length_c   1.000
_cell.angle_alpha   90.00
_cell.angle_beta   90.00
_cell.angle_gamma   90.00
#
_symmetry.space_group_name_H-M   'P 1'
#
loop_
_entity.id
_entity.type
_entity.pdbx_description
1 polymer ?
#
loop_
_entity_poly.entity_id
_entity_poly.type
_entity_poly.pdbx_seq_one_letter_code
_entity_poly.pdbx_strand_id
1 'polypeptide(L)'
;MPRVLTFKVNIETGKQGPNEPVNFSFNGHTMPFEKVIGSNEPDAIFEGSFDVNSFAHSLALVGPEKGKWEIEKIRVDYDCEGEKPYVVNWGAVTLDETTEVNLWQDPPVPAFDV
;
A
#
# COMPACT_ATOMS: atom_id res chain seq x y z
N MET A 1 1.48 -12.17 -14.16
CA MET A 1 1.68 -10.87 -13.50
C MET A 1 1.36 -9.76 -14.49
N PRO A 2 0.20 -9.12 -14.36
CA PRO A 2 -0.20 -8.01 -15.23
C PRO A 2 0.65 -6.76 -14.95
N ARG A 3 0.63 -5.80 -15.88
CA ARG A 3 1.20 -4.47 -15.65
C ARG A 3 0.29 -3.70 -14.69
N VAL A 4 0.83 -3.17 -13.61
CA VAL A 4 0.11 -2.28 -12.69
C VAL A 4 0.09 -0.89 -13.32
N LEU A 5 -1.09 -0.38 -13.62
CA LEU A 5 -1.29 0.96 -14.16
C LEU A 5 -1.19 1.97 -13.01
N THR A 6 -2.03 1.77 -12.00
CA THR A 6 -2.08 2.58 -10.79
C THR A 6 -2.45 1.70 -9.60
N PHE A 7 -2.07 2.13 -8.41
CA PHE A 7 -2.59 1.55 -7.17
C PHE A 7 -2.89 2.66 -6.19
N LYS A 8 -3.90 2.43 -5.36
CA LYS A 8 -4.32 3.35 -4.31
C LYS A 8 -4.35 2.60 -2.99
N VAL A 9 -3.72 3.18 -1.99
CA VAL A 9 -3.64 2.67 -0.63
C VAL A 9 -4.53 3.56 0.25
N ASN A 10 -5.33 2.92 1.08
CA ASN A 10 -6.09 3.54 2.15
C ASN A 10 -5.66 2.88 3.47
N ILE A 11 -5.17 3.68 4.40
CA ILE A 11 -4.61 3.24 5.68
C ILE A 11 -5.40 3.89 6.81
N GLU A 12 -5.91 3.05 7.69
CA GLU A 12 -6.45 3.46 8.99
C GLU A 12 -5.30 3.38 9.99
N THR A 13 -4.83 4.53 10.49
CA THR A 13 -3.71 4.59 11.43
C THR A 13 -4.18 4.24 12.84
N GLY A 14 -3.28 3.61 13.61
CA GLY A 14 -3.46 3.30 15.03
C GLY A 14 -3.12 4.48 15.93
N LYS A 15 -2.69 4.20 17.17
CA LYS A 15 -2.39 5.25 18.17
C LYS A 15 -1.07 5.99 17.93
N GLN A 16 -0.27 5.51 16.99
CA GLN A 16 1.00 6.11 16.64
C GLN A 16 1.17 6.20 15.12
N GLY A 17 1.25 7.41 14.58
CA GLY A 17 1.56 7.66 13.17
C GLY A 17 3.08 7.67 12.88
N PRO A 18 3.49 7.67 11.60
CA PRO A 18 4.91 7.68 11.24
C PRO A 18 5.58 9.04 11.46
N ASN A 19 4.81 10.13 11.64
CA ASN A 19 5.29 11.52 11.80
C ASN A 19 6.19 12.02 10.64
N GLU A 20 6.13 11.38 9.49
CA GLU A 20 6.88 11.69 8.27
C GLU A 20 6.09 11.26 7.02
N PRO A 21 6.51 11.63 5.79
CA PRO A 21 5.84 11.16 4.59
C PRO A 21 5.77 9.63 4.52
N VAL A 22 4.60 9.10 4.15
CA VAL A 22 4.42 7.67 3.94
C VAL A 22 5.12 7.24 2.65
N ASN A 23 6.00 6.25 2.74
CA ASN A 23 6.76 5.72 1.62
C ASN A 23 6.32 4.30 1.25
N PHE A 24 6.46 3.98 -0.03
CA PHE A 24 6.35 2.62 -0.54
C PHE A 24 7.60 2.25 -1.32
N SER A 25 7.88 0.96 -1.43
CA SER A 25 8.93 0.40 -2.28
C SER A 25 8.28 -0.32 -3.44
N PHE A 26 8.55 0.10 -4.68
CA PHE A 26 8.12 -0.61 -5.88
C PHE A 26 9.34 -1.11 -6.65
N ASN A 27 9.45 -2.42 -6.84
CA ASN A 27 10.60 -3.09 -7.45
C ASN A 27 11.95 -2.69 -6.80
N GLY A 28 11.95 -2.44 -5.48
CA GLY A 28 13.14 -2.03 -4.72
C GLY A 28 13.44 -0.53 -4.75
N HIS A 29 12.60 0.29 -5.38
CA HIS A 29 12.71 1.74 -5.36
C HIS A 29 11.75 2.34 -4.33
N THR A 30 12.31 2.94 -3.27
CA THR A 30 11.53 3.62 -2.23
C THR A 30 11.20 5.04 -2.65
N MET A 31 9.91 5.41 -2.58
CA MET A 31 9.42 6.74 -2.91
C MET A 31 8.14 7.07 -2.11
N PRO A 32 7.84 8.37 -1.91
CA PRO A 32 6.62 8.78 -1.23
C PRO A 32 5.39 8.56 -2.12
N PHE A 33 4.23 8.40 -1.50
CA PHE A 33 2.95 8.41 -2.23
C PHE A 33 2.68 9.75 -2.90
N GLU A 34 2.00 9.70 -4.05
CA GLU A 34 1.44 10.87 -4.72
C GLU A 34 -0.05 11.03 -4.41
N LYS A 35 -0.61 12.20 -4.75
CA LYS A 35 -2.05 12.51 -4.62
C LYS A 35 -2.60 12.14 -3.24
N VAL A 36 -1.89 12.54 -2.19
CA VAL A 36 -2.24 12.21 -0.80
C VAL A 36 -3.50 12.96 -0.35
N ILE A 37 -4.41 12.24 0.30
CA ILE A 37 -5.63 12.77 0.93
C ILE A 37 -5.67 12.29 2.38
N GLY A 38 -6.12 13.15 3.28
CA GLY A 38 -6.25 12.81 4.71
C GLY A 38 -4.97 13.07 5.48
N SER A 39 -4.71 12.23 6.49
CA SER A 39 -3.59 12.40 7.42
C SER A 39 -3.06 11.05 7.89
N ASN A 40 -1.76 11.01 8.19
CA ASN A 40 -1.09 9.86 8.80
C ASN A 40 -0.81 10.06 10.30
N GLU A 41 -1.40 11.07 10.92
CA GLU A 41 -1.44 11.25 12.38
C GLU A 41 -2.15 10.07 13.08
N PRO A 42 -2.04 9.92 14.41
CA PRO A 42 -2.79 8.92 15.16
C PRO A 42 -4.32 9.00 14.95
N ASP A 43 -4.98 7.84 14.92
CA ASP A 43 -6.44 7.68 14.76
C ASP A 43 -7.01 8.40 13.51
N ALA A 44 -6.26 8.42 12.42
CA ALA A 44 -6.58 9.10 11.16
C ALA A 44 -6.72 8.12 10.00
N ILE A 45 -7.18 8.65 8.85
CA ILE A 45 -7.23 7.93 7.59
C ILE A 45 -6.30 8.62 6.62
N PHE A 46 -5.34 7.86 6.12
CA PHE A 46 -4.41 8.26 5.07
C PHE A 46 -4.81 7.58 3.77
N GLU A 47 -4.86 8.35 2.68
CA GLU A 47 -5.01 7.82 1.33
C GLU A 47 -3.86 8.32 0.45
N GLY A 48 -3.22 7.42 -0.28
CA GLY A 48 -2.17 7.73 -1.22
C GLY A 48 -2.32 6.90 -2.49
N SER A 49 -1.91 7.43 -3.64
CA SER A 49 -1.94 6.68 -4.90
C SER A 49 -0.68 6.93 -5.70
N PHE A 50 -0.39 6.04 -6.65
CA PHE A 50 0.76 6.21 -7.53
C PHE A 50 0.52 5.58 -8.90
N ASP A 51 0.84 6.33 -9.95
CA ASP A 51 0.71 5.88 -11.34
C ASP A 51 2.03 5.21 -11.77
N VAL A 52 2.11 3.90 -11.58
CA VAL A 52 3.34 3.12 -11.81
C VAL A 52 3.58 2.85 -13.30
N ASN A 53 2.54 2.42 -14.02
CA ASN A 53 2.63 1.92 -15.40
C ASN A 53 3.76 0.88 -15.62
N SER A 54 3.91 -0.08 -14.70
CA SER A 54 5.01 -1.06 -14.72
C SER A 54 4.60 -2.43 -14.19
N PHE A 55 5.42 -3.46 -14.43
CA PHE A 55 5.21 -4.80 -13.89
C PHE A 55 5.73 -4.88 -12.46
N ALA A 56 4.88 -5.29 -11.53
CA ALA A 56 5.19 -5.31 -10.09
C ALA A 56 5.85 -6.63 -9.67
N HIS A 57 7.18 -6.65 -9.62
CA HIS A 57 7.92 -7.76 -9.00
C HIS A 57 7.85 -7.70 -7.47
N SER A 58 7.81 -6.49 -6.92
CA SER A 58 7.54 -6.24 -5.50
C SER A 58 6.85 -4.91 -5.31
N LEU A 59 5.94 -4.85 -4.34
CA LEU A 59 5.37 -3.61 -3.82
C LEU A 59 5.23 -3.77 -2.31
N ALA A 60 5.86 -2.89 -1.54
CA ALA A 60 5.80 -2.91 -0.09
C ALA A 60 5.49 -1.54 0.49
N LEU A 61 4.74 -1.50 1.59
CA LEU A 61 4.66 -0.34 2.46
C LEU A 61 5.88 -0.34 3.37
N VAL A 62 6.65 0.75 3.35
CA VAL A 62 7.89 0.85 4.11
C VAL A 62 7.60 1.56 5.44
N GLY A 63 8.18 1.06 6.53
CA GLY A 63 8.12 1.75 7.81
C GLY A 63 8.83 3.11 7.81
N PRO A 64 8.61 3.92 8.86
CA PRO A 64 9.23 5.23 8.95
C PRO A 64 10.74 5.15 9.15
N GLU A 65 11.51 6.15 8.72
CA GLU A 65 12.95 6.26 8.98
C GLU A 65 13.27 6.29 10.47
N LYS A 66 12.35 6.82 11.30
CA LYS A 66 12.46 6.83 12.76
C LYS A 66 11.16 6.52 13.47
N GLY A 67 11.27 5.72 14.53
CA GLY A 67 10.16 5.44 15.42
C GLY A 67 9.29 4.28 14.95
N LYS A 68 7.99 4.35 15.26
CA LYS A 68 7.02 3.30 14.95
C LYS A 68 5.77 3.90 14.35
N TRP A 69 5.13 3.10 13.51
CA TRP A 69 3.83 3.39 12.94
C TRP A 69 2.89 2.22 13.18
N GLU A 70 1.83 2.49 13.92
CA GLU A 70 0.74 1.56 14.13
C GLU A 70 -0.30 1.76 13.03
N ILE A 71 -0.69 0.66 12.42
CA ILE A 71 -1.72 0.61 11.39
C ILE A 71 -2.76 -0.39 11.84
N GLU A 72 -4.02 0.01 11.83
CA GLU A 72 -5.16 -0.86 12.15
C GLU A 72 -5.59 -1.65 10.92
N LYS A 73 -5.52 -1.03 9.74
CA LYS A 73 -5.96 -1.64 8.49
C LYS A 73 -5.31 -0.99 7.29
N ILE A 74 -5.01 -1.82 6.29
CA ILE A 74 -4.58 -1.38 4.96
C ILE A 74 -5.56 -1.94 3.95
N ARG A 75 -6.01 -1.09 3.03
CA ARG A 75 -6.79 -1.47 1.85
C ARG A 75 -6.07 -0.97 0.62
N VAL A 76 -5.81 -1.84 -0.35
CA VAL A 76 -5.18 -1.47 -1.61
C VAL A 76 -6.12 -1.79 -2.76
N ASP A 77 -6.45 -0.77 -3.53
CA ASP A 77 -7.15 -0.86 -4.79
C ASP A 77 -6.11 -0.93 -5.93
N TYR A 78 -6.11 -2.03 -6.67
CA TYR A 78 -5.22 -2.26 -7.82
C TYR A 78 -5.96 -2.06 -9.13
N ASP A 79 -5.34 -1.31 -10.03
CA ASP A 79 -5.74 -1.23 -11.44
C ASP A 79 -4.61 -1.77 -12.32
N CYS A 80 -4.92 -2.83 -13.06
CA CYS A 80 -3.95 -3.62 -13.81
C CYS A 80 -4.39 -3.74 -15.27
N GLU A 81 -3.43 -3.62 -16.19
CA GLU A 81 -3.68 -3.70 -17.63
C GLU A 81 -4.31 -5.05 -18.00
N GLY A 82 -5.50 -5.00 -18.59
CA GLY A 82 -6.22 -6.18 -19.04
C GLY A 82 -6.97 -6.96 -17.96
N GLU A 83 -6.93 -6.50 -16.70
CA GLU A 83 -7.62 -7.12 -15.56
C GLU A 83 -8.73 -6.22 -15.03
N LYS A 84 -9.71 -6.80 -14.32
CA LYS A 84 -10.68 -5.98 -13.57
C LYS A 84 -10.00 -5.41 -12.33
N PRO A 85 -10.27 -4.14 -11.96
CA PRO A 85 -9.79 -3.60 -10.70
C PRO A 85 -10.19 -4.48 -9.52
N TYR A 86 -9.26 -4.71 -8.61
CA TYR A 86 -9.46 -5.58 -7.45
C TYR A 86 -8.90 -4.94 -6.19
N VAL A 87 -9.36 -5.45 -5.06
CA VAL A 87 -9.07 -4.88 -3.75
C VAL A 87 -8.51 -5.95 -2.84
N VAL A 88 -7.43 -5.61 -2.15
CA VAL A 88 -6.81 -6.46 -1.14
C VAL A 88 -6.81 -5.72 0.20
N ASN A 89 -6.99 -6.46 1.29
CA ASN A 89 -7.05 -5.89 2.63
C ASN A 89 -6.06 -6.62 3.55
N TRP A 90 -5.38 -5.85 4.39
CA TRP A 90 -4.52 -6.33 5.47
C TRP A 90 -5.10 -5.86 6.80
N GLY A 91 -4.93 -6.68 7.83
CA GLY A 91 -5.27 -6.30 9.20
C GLY A 91 -4.20 -5.43 9.85
N ALA A 92 -4.27 -5.34 11.18
CA ALA A 92 -3.38 -4.51 11.95
C ALA A 92 -1.91 -4.96 11.84
N VAL A 93 -1.02 -4.00 11.66
CA VAL A 93 0.42 -4.18 11.53
C VAL A 93 1.15 -3.03 12.23
N THR A 94 2.35 -3.31 12.74
CA THR A 94 3.24 -2.27 13.26
C THR A 94 4.47 -2.23 12.40
N LEU A 95 4.81 -1.05 11.90
CA LEU A 95 6.01 -0.79 11.13
C LEU A 95 6.99 0.06 11.96
N ASP A 96 8.27 -0.11 11.66
CA ASP A 96 9.42 0.58 12.20
C ASP A 96 10.50 0.71 11.13
N GLU A 97 11.66 1.24 11.51
CA GLU A 97 12.82 1.54 10.66
C GLU A 97 13.36 0.34 9.87
N THR A 98 12.99 -0.89 10.25
CA THR A 98 13.54 -2.13 9.68
C THR A 98 12.49 -3.02 9.03
N THR A 99 11.23 -2.61 9.07
CA THR A 99 10.09 -3.45 8.69
C THR A 99 9.33 -2.87 7.52
N GLU A 100 8.79 -3.77 6.72
CA GLU A 100 7.96 -3.46 5.56
C GLU A 100 6.82 -4.47 5.46
N VAL A 101 5.69 -4.05 4.90
CA VAL A 101 4.57 -4.94 4.59
C VAL A 101 4.53 -5.16 3.09
N ASN A 102 4.67 -6.40 2.65
CA ASN A 102 4.43 -6.73 1.24
C ASN A 102 2.94 -6.51 0.91
N LEU A 103 2.68 -5.51 0.07
CA LEU A 103 1.35 -5.19 -0.42
C LEU A 103 1.06 -5.91 -1.74
N TRP A 104 2.08 -6.32 -2.51
CA TRP A 104 1.82 -6.96 -3.80
C TRP A 104 1.13 -8.31 -3.66
N GLN A 105 0.01 -8.45 -4.36
CA GLN A 105 -0.72 -9.70 -4.51
C GLN A 105 -1.24 -9.80 -5.95
N ASP A 106 -1.03 -10.95 -6.60
CA ASP A 106 -1.54 -11.16 -7.96
C ASP A 106 -3.09 -11.05 -7.99
N PRO A 107 -3.67 -10.65 -9.13
CA PRO A 107 -5.13 -10.62 -9.29
C PRO A 107 -5.75 -11.98 -8.94
N PRO A 108 -6.92 -11.99 -8.30
CA PRO A 108 -7.61 -13.24 -7.98
C PRO A 108 -7.91 -13.99 -9.28
N VAL A 109 -7.57 -15.28 -9.32
CA VAL A 109 -7.90 -16.14 -10.45
C VAL A 109 -9.42 -16.15 -10.67
N PRO A 110 -9.91 -16.01 -11.91
CA PRO A 110 -11.33 -16.16 -12.20
C PRO A 110 -11.79 -17.54 -11.73
N ALA A 111 -12.66 -17.58 -10.72
CA ALA A 111 -13.34 -18.82 -10.37
C ALA A 111 -14.31 -19.13 -11.51
N PHE A 112 -14.02 -20.17 -12.28
CA PHE A 112 -15.03 -20.77 -13.14
C PHE A 112 -15.94 -21.60 -12.24
N ASP A 113 -17.20 -21.19 -12.10
CA ASP A 113 -18.24 -22.09 -11.58
C ASP A 113 -18.34 -23.28 -12.55
N VAL A 114 -18.02 -24.48 -12.06
CA VAL A 114 -18.17 -25.76 -12.76
C VAL A 114 -19.57 -26.34 -12.56
#